data_AF-A0A554LUK1-F1
#
_entry.id   AF-A0A554LUK1-F1
#
_cell.length_a   1.000
_cell.length_b   1.000
_cell.length_c   1.000
_cell.angle_alpha   90.00
_cell.angle_beta   90.00
_cell.angle_gamma   90.00
#
_symmetry.space_group_name_H-M   'P 1'
#
loop_
_entity.id
_entity.type
_entity.pdbx_description
1 polymer ?
#
loop_
_entity_poly.entity_id
_entity_poly.type
_entity_poly.pdbx_seq_one_letter_code
_entity_poly.pdbx_strand_id
1 'polypeptide(L)'
;MNIYYSENDLKSIISLVEKNKFKKIYITGNMRTGKSHFCRKFTEQTNNYEFIELDKERKLNPGKSRNEVLSEVVNKNKNKSYILEHYDLLNKNYFGKNTLEVWEKEADILIFLNPKREGIRNGFDYSLGAYFVEKFEKLNGKIIYRNIDTGTYVKCMNKSDKSNE
;
A
#
# COMPACT_ATOMS: atom_id res chain seq x y z
N MET A 1 2.11 -13.11 16.90
CA MET A 1 1.56 -12.50 15.66
C MET A 1 2.42 -12.98 14.50
N ASN A 2 1.83 -13.59 13.48
CA ASN A 2 2.62 -14.05 12.33
C ASN A 2 2.93 -12.86 11.43
N ILE A 3 4.22 -12.60 11.20
CA ILE A 3 4.73 -11.58 10.30
C ILE A 3 5.14 -12.30 9.02
N TYR A 4 4.73 -11.76 7.87
CA TYR A 4 4.85 -12.46 6.58
C TYR A 4 5.70 -11.73 5.54
N TYR A 5 6.37 -10.65 5.94
CA TYR A 5 7.48 -10.04 5.21
C TYR A 5 8.79 -10.40 5.91
N SER A 6 9.90 -10.39 5.18
CA SER A 6 11.24 -10.59 5.73
C SER A 6 11.85 -9.27 6.21
N GLU A 7 12.75 -9.31 7.19
CA GLU A 7 13.51 -8.10 7.56
C GLU A 7 14.27 -7.51 6.37
N ASN A 8 14.69 -8.35 5.43
CA ASN A 8 15.32 -7.92 4.18
C ASN A 8 14.35 -7.13 3.29
N ASP A 9 13.06 -7.48 3.24
CA ASP A 9 12.05 -6.67 2.55
C ASP A 9 11.98 -5.27 3.17
N LEU A 10 11.86 -5.19 4.49
CA LEU A 10 11.77 -3.91 5.19
C LEU A 10 13.00 -3.04 4.93
N LYS A 11 14.21 -3.58 5.13
CA LYS A 11 15.47 -2.84 4.91
C LYS A 11 15.62 -2.38 3.46
N SER A 12 15.33 -3.27 2.50
CA SER A 12 15.46 -2.96 1.08
C SER A 12 14.47 -1.86 0.65
N ILE A 13 13.24 -1.94 1.13
CA ILE A 13 12.20 -0.96 0.81
C ILE A 13 12.49 0.39 1.45
N ILE A 14 12.95 0.43 2.71
CA ILE A 14 13.38 1.67 3.36
C ILE A 14 14.53 2.31 2.57
N SER A 15 15.58 1.55 2.28
CA SER A 15 16.73 2.03 1.50
C SER A 15 16.31 2.59 0.14
N LEU A 16 15.39 1.90 -0.55
CA LEU A 16 14.83 2.32 -1.82
C LEU A 16 14.00 3.61 -1.69
N VAL A 17 13.20 3.74 -0.63
CA VAL A 17 12.41 4.95 -0.38
C VAL A 17 13.31 6.15 -0.11
N GLU A 18 14.31 6.00 0.77
CA GLU A 18 15.23 7.08 1.14
C GLU A 18 16.06 7.54 -0.05
N LYS A 19 16.62 6.59 -0.81
CA LYS A 19 17.42 6.87 -2.01
C LYS A 19 16.64 7.68 -3.04
N ASN A 20 15.36 7.38 -3.23
CA ASN A 20 14.52 8.02 -4.24
C ASN A 20 13.67 9.17 -3.68
N LYS A 21 13.77 9.46 -2.38
CA LYS A 21 13.02 10.52 -1.68
C LYS A 21 11.51 10.46 -1.92
N PHE A 22 10.94 9.25 -2.01
CA PHE A 22 9.49 9.10 -2.10
C PHE A 22 8.82 9.69 -0.86
N LYS A 23 7.64 10.28 -0.97
CA LYS A 23 6.94 10.92 0.16
C LYS A 23 5.60 10.27 0.45
N LYS A 24 4.87 9.87 -0.61
CA LYS A 24 3.53 9.30 -0.52
C LYS A 24 3.61 7.78 -0.76
N ILE A 25 3.70 7.02 0.33
CA ILE A 25 3.92 5.57 0.30
C ILE A 25 2.62 4.86 0.58
N TYR A 26 2.16 4.06 -0.37
CA TYR A 26 0.87 3.42 -0.30
C TYR A 26 1.10 1.92 -0.13
N ILE A 27 0.45 1.30 0.87
CA ILE A 27 0.70 -0.10 1.22
C ILE A 27 -0.61 -0.89 1.21
N THR A 28 -0.60 -1.99 0.47
CA THR A 28 -1.69 -2.95 0.43
C THR A 28 -1.20 -4.39 0.54
N GLY A 29 -2.13 -5.33 0.67
CA GLY A 29 -1.86 -6.72 1.03
C GLY A 29 -3.09 -7.38 1.65
N ASN A 30 -3.10 -8.71 1.68
CA ASN A 30 -4.21 -9.48 2.25
C ASN A 30 -4.38 -9.25 3.77
N MET A 31 -5.50 -9.69 4.34
CA MET A 31 -5.74 -9.62 5.78
C MET A 31 -4.67 -10.44 6.51
N ARG A 32 -4.25 -9.94 7.68
CA ARG A 32 -3.28 -10.62 8.56
C ARG A 32 -1.90 -10.87 7.93
N THR A 33 -1.49 -10.18 6.86
CA THR A 33 -0.14 -10.29 6.29
C THR A 33 0.94 -9.51 7.05
N GLY A 34 0.58 -8.80 8.11
CA GLY A 34 1.51 -8.00 8.92
C GLY A 34 1.73 -6.58 8.40
N LYS A 35 0.87 -6.05 7.52
CA LYS A 35 0.98 -4.67 6.99
C LYS A 35 1.14 -3.61 8.07
N SER A 36 0.26 -3.59 9.07
CA SER A 36 0.34 -2.57 10.12
C SER A 36 1.61 -2.72 10.97
N HIS A 37 2.16 -3.95 11.11
CA HIS A 37 3.48 -4.17 11.71
C HIS A 37 4.61 -3.67 10.81
N PHE A 38 4.53 -3.90 9.49
CA PHE A 38 5.47 -3.33 8.51
C PHE A 38 5.50 -1.81 8.60
N CYS A 39 4.34 -1.15 8.57
CA CYS A 39 4.24 0.30 8.60
C CYS A 39 4.84 0.88 9.88
N ARG A 40 4.56 0.29 11.05
CA ARG A 40 5.16 0.72 12.33
C ARG A 40 6.68 0.60 12.33
N LYS A 41 7.21 -0.55 11.90
CA LYS A 41 8.66 -0.75 11.80
C LYS A 41 9.31 0.19 10.79
N PHE A 42 8.62 0.47 9.69
CA PHE A 42 9.06 1.46 8.72
C PHE A 42 9.15 2.84 9.36
N THR A 43 8.10 3.30 10.05
CA THR A 43 8.11 4.62 10.70
C THR A 43 9.13 4.73 11.83
N GLU A 44 9.33 3.67 12.61
CA GLU A 44 10.36 3.60 13.66
C GLU A 44 11.78 3.78 13.11
N GLN A 45 12.03 3.34 11.87
CA GLN A 45 13.37 3.39 11.25
C GLN A 45 13.60 4.63 10.39
N THR A 46 12.54 5.29 9.92
CA THR A 46 12.65 6.44 9.00
C THR A 46 12.31 7.79 9.63
N ASN A 47 11.61 7.81 10.78
CA ASN A 47 11.18 8.97 11.59
C ASN A 47 10.45 10.13 10.88
N ASN A 48 10.39 10.14 9.55
CA ASN A 48 9.90 11.25 8.73
C ASN A 48 8.52 10.99 8.12
N TYR A 49 7.89 9.85 8.42
CA TYR A 49 6.62 9.44 7.82
C TYR A 49 5.51 9.36 8.86
N GLU A 50 4.38 9.99 8.56
CA GLU A 50 3.13 9.79 9.29
C GLU A 50 2.49 8.46 8.87
N PHE A 51 2.18 7.57 9.81
CA PHE A 51 1.50 6.32 9.53
C PHE A 51 -0.03 6.50 9.64
N ILE A 52 -0.72 6.25 8.53
CA ILE A 52 -2.17 6.41 8.41
C ILE A 52 -2.81 5.05 8.10
N GLU A 53 -3.70 4.60 8.97
CA GLU A 53 -4.51 3.40 8.78
C GLU A 53 -5.90 3.82 8.26
N LEU A 54 -6.18 3.60 6.97
CA LEU A 54 -7.42 4.09 6.35
C LEU A 54 -8.68 3.52 7.02
N ASP A 55 -8.62 2.28 7.52
CA ASP A 55 -9.73 1.68 8.25
C ASP A 55 -10.00 2.35 9.61
N LYS A 56 -8.98 2.92 10.26
CA LYS A 56 -9.17 3.73 11.48
C LYS A 56 -9.79 5.07 11.14
N GLU A 57 -9.29 5.75 10.11
CA GLU A 57 -9.87 7.02 9.63
C GLU A 57 -11.35 6.86 9.28
N ARG A 58 -11.73 5.76 8.64
CA ARG A 58 -13.14 5.47 8.32
C ARG A 58 -14.00 5.28 9.57
N LYS A 59 -13.49 4.62 10.62
CA LYS A 59 -14.22 4.45 11.88
C LYS A 59 -14.46 5.77 12.60
N LEU A 60 -13.54 6.72 12.46
CA LEU A 60 -13.66 8.07 13.02
C LEU A 60 -14.59 8.99 12.22
N ASN A 61 -14.91 8.62 10.97
CA ASN A 61 -15.78 9.37 10.07
C ASN A 61 -17.03 8.55 9.67
N PRO A 62 -17.88 8.14 10.63
CA PRO A 62 -19.09 7.39 10.33
C PRO A 62 -20.00 8.26 9.44
N GLY A 63 -20.48 7.70 8.32
CA GLY A 63 -21.35 8.38 7.38
C GLY A 63 -20.66 8.88 6.10
N LYS A 64 -19.33 8.94 6.06
CA LYS A 64 -18.59 9.20 4.81
C LYS A 64 -18.33 7.91 4.06
N SER A 65 -18.43 7.97 2.74
CA SER A 65 -17.96 6.90 1.87
C SER A 65 -16.44 6.73 2.00
N ARG A 66 -15.93 5.54 1.67
CA ARG A 66 -14.50 5.27 1.72
C ARG A 66 -13.69 6.22 0.81
N ASN A 67 -14.26 6.61 -0.34
CA ASN A 67 -13.61 7.53 -1.27
C ASN A 67 -13.52 8.95 -0.73
N GLU A 68 -14.55 9.43 -0.03
CA GLU A 68 -14.50 10.73 0.66
C GLU A 68 -13.42 10.73 1.74
N VAL A 69 -13.40 9.70 2.60
CA VAL A 69 -12.37 9.56 3.65
C VAL A 69 -10.97 9.52 3.04
N LEU A 70 -10.77 8.73 1.97
CA LEU A 70 -9.49 8.68 1.27
C LEU A 70 -9.08 10.06 0.72
N SER A 71 -10.00 10.75 0.06
CA SER A 71 -9.71 12.06 -0.55
C SER A 71 -9.36 13.11 0.51
N GLU A 72 -10.07 13.11 1.64
CA GLU A 72 -9.78 13.98 2.78
C GLU A 72 -8.43 13.67 3.42
N VAL A 73 -8.12 12.39 3.64
CA VAL A 73 -6.83 11.94 4.18
C VAL A 73 -5.68 12.38 3.26
N VAL A 74 -5.82 12.20 1.96
CA VAL A 74 -4.80 12.63 0.98
C VAL A 74 -4.64 14.15 0.99
N ASN A 75 -5.74 14.90 0.97
CA ASN A 75 -5.68 16.36 0.96
C ASN A 75 -5.08 16.93 2.26
N LYS A 76 -5.48 16.39 3.43
CA LYS A 76 -4.95 16.77 4.75
C LYS A 76 -3.44 16.55 4.86
N ASN A 77 -2.91 15.53 4.18
CA ASN A 77 -1.51 15.13 4.26
C ASN A 77 -0.70 15.50 3.01
N LYS A 78 -1.24 16.33 2.10
CA LYS A 78 -0.61 16.64 0.80
C LYS A 78 0.83 17.18 0.87
N ASN A 79 1.16 17.85 1.98
CA ASN A 79 2.47 18.47 2.21
C ASN A 79 3.39 17.66 3.13
N LYS A 80 2.96 16.47 3.55
CA LYS A 80 3.72 15.59 4.45
C LYS A 80 4.21 14.36 3.71
N SER A 81 5.26 13.73 4.25
CA SER A 81 5.58 12.35 3.91
C SER A 81 4.73 11.43 4.78
N TYR A 82 4.03 10.48 4.16
CA TYR A 82 3.13 9.58 4.88
C TYR A 82 3.08 8.18 4.26
N ILE A 83 2.75 7.22 5.10
CA ILE A 83 2.42 5.85 4.73
C ILE A 83 0.92 5.67 4.90
N LEU A 84 0.23 5.39 3.81
CA LEU A 84 -1.19 5.05 3.83
C LEU A 84 -1.35 3.54 3.69
N GLU A 85 -1.83 2.88 4.74
CA GLU A 85 -2.08 1.44 4.76
C GLU A 85 -3.56 1.14 4.57
N HIS A 86 -3.83 0.16 3.70
CA HIS A 86 -5.16 -0.38 3.57
C HIS A 86 -5.21 -1.85 3.12
N TYR A 87 -6.27 -2.55 3.54
CA TYR A 87 -6.61 -3.87 3.08
C TYR A 87 -7.35 -3.82 1.72
N ASP A 88 -6.95 -4.71 0.81
CA ASP A 88 -7.77 -5.19 -0.33
C ASP A 88 -8.01 -4.24 -1.52
N LEU A 89 -7.10 -3.29 -1.77
CA LEU A 89 -7.25 -2.30 -2.85
C LEU A 89 -7.51 -2.87 -4.24
N LEU A 90 -7.00 -4.07 -4.50
CA LEU A 90 -7.05 -4.68 -5.81
C LEU A 90 -8.40 -5.38 -6.06
N ASN A 91 -9.27 -5.46 -5.06
CA ASN A 91 -10.59 -6.06 -5.17
C ASN A 91 -11.65 -5.04 -5.61
N LYS A 92 -11.93 -4.98 -6.91
CA LYS A 92 -12.94 -4.09 -7.52
C LYS A 92 -14.36 -4.32 -6.98
N ASN A 93 -14.64 -5.47 -6.35
CA ASN A 93 -15.96 -5.71 -5.73
C ASN A 93 -16.10 -4.95 -4.40
N TYR A 94 -14.99 -4.57 -3.76
CA TYR A 94 -14.97 -3.76 -2.53
C TYR A 94 -14.58 -2.30 -2.76
N PHE A 95 -13.96 -2.00 -3.90
CA PHE A 95 -13.54 -0.66 -4.28
C PHE A 95 -14.15 -0.24 -5.61
N GLY A 96 -14.83 0.90 -5.61
CA GLY A 96 -15.16 1.57 -6.85
C GLY A 96 -13.89 1.93 -7.63
N LYS A 97 -14.02 2.07 -8.95
CA LYS A 97 -12.96 2.46 -9.89
C LYS A 97 -12.08 3.62 -9.36
N ASN A 98 -12.70 4.54 -8.61
CA ASN A 98 -12.11 5.78 -8.10
C ASN A 98 -11.00 5.58 -7.05
N THR A 99 -11.00 4.51 -6.24
CA THR A 99 -9.96 4.34 -5.21
C THR A 99 -8.60 4.00 -5.84
N LEU A 100 -8.61 3.08 -6.82
CA LEU A 100 -7.40 2.72 -7.56
C LEU A 100 -6.85 3.94 -8.33
N GLU A 101 -7.73 4.74 -8.94
CA GLU A 101 -7.33 5.97 -9.64
C GLU A 101 -6.63 6.97 -8.71
N VAL A 102 -7.14 7.17 -7.47
CA VAL A 102 -6.46 8.02 -6.48
C VAL A 102 -5.07 7.47 -6.14
N TRP A 103 -4.95 6.16 -5.95
CA TRP A 103 -3.68 5.53 -5.60
C TRP A 103 -2.66 5.63 -6.73
N GLU A 104 -3.08 5.40 -7.97
CA GLU A 104 -2.22 5.56 -9.15
C GLU A 104 -1.80 7.02 -9.39
N LYS A 105 -2.67 7.98 -9.07
CA LYS A 105 -2.39 9.42 -9.27
C LYS A 105 -1.53 10.02 -8.16
N GLU A 106 -1.75 9.61 -6.92
CA GLU A 106 -1.22 10.31 -5.75
C GLU A 106 -0.03 9.61 -5.11
N ALA A 107 0.06 8.28 -5.17
CA ALA A 107 1.21 7.57 -4.60
C ALA A 107 2.48 7.87 -5.39
N ASP A 108 3.61 7.99 -4.69
CA ASP A 108 4.93 7.90 -5.33
C ASP A 108 5.29 6.43 -5.55
N ILE A 109 4.91 5.59 -4.57
CA ILE A 109 5.22 4.18 -4.56
C ILE A 109 4.06 3.40 -3.96
N LEU A 110 3.77 2.26 -4.58
CA LEU A 110 2.78 1.30 -4.12
C LEU A 110 3.48 -0.01 -3.74
N ILE A 111 3.28 -0.44 -2.50
CA ILE A 111 3.85 -1.67 -1.93
C ILE A 111 2.72 -2.69 -1.76
N PHE A 112 2.89 -3.87 -2.35
CA PHE A 112 1.99 -5.00 -2.17
C PHE A 112 2.68 -6.08 -1.35
N LEU A 113 2.30 -6.18 -0.07
CA LEU A 113 2.91 -7.07 0.90
C LEU A 113 2.28 -8.46 0.87
N ASN A 114 3.09 -9.44 0.49
CA ASN A 114 2.82 -10.87 0.56
C ASN A 114 1.45 -11.31 -0.04
N PRO A 115 1.15 -11.02 -1.32
CA PRO A 115 0.05 -11.63 -2.06
C PRO A 115 0.00 -13.16 -2.05
N LYS A 116 1.14 -13.84 -1.91
CA LYS A 116 1.23 -15.29 -2.22
C LYS A 116 0.78 -16.20 -1.09
N ARG A 117 0.76 -15.73 0.17
CA ARG A 117 0.36 -16.58 1.30
C ARG A 117 -1.14 -16.54 1.50
N GLU A 118 -1.78 -17.50 0.85
CA GLU A 118 -3.20 -17.71 0.85
C GLU A 118 -3.52 -19.19 1.04
N GLY A 119 -4.71 -19.43 1.58
CA GLY A 119 -5.28 -20.73 1.94
C GLY A 119 -6.53 -20.48 2.78
N ILE A 120 -7.43 -21.46 2.89
CA ILE A 120 -8.67 -21.27 3.65
C ILE A 120 -8.34 -21.06 5.14
N ARG A 121 -8.76 -19.93 5.69
CA ARG A 121 -8.70 -19.66 7.13
C ARG A 121 -10.06 -19.18 7.61
N ASN A 122 -10.61 -19.86 8.60
CA ASN A 122 -11.93 -19.55 9.18
C ASN A 122 -13.06 -19.49 8.11
N GLY A 123 -13.01 -20.35 7.09
CA GLY A 123 -14.04 -20.41 6.03
C GLY A 123 -13.94 -19.34 4.94
N PHE A 124 -12.94 -18.45 4.99
CA PHE A 124 -12.66 -17.52 3.90
C PHE A 124 -11.57 -18.10 2.99
N ASP A 125 -11.92 -18.26 1.72
CA ASP A 125 -10.97 -18.61 0.68
C ASP A 125 -10.12 -17.38 0.34
N TYR A 126 -8.84 -17.51 0.62
CA TYR A 126 -7.90 -16.45 0.35
C TYR A 126 -7.21 -16.63 -0.99
N SER A 127 -7.42 -17.70 -1.79
CA SER A 127 -6.61 -18.12 -2.97
C SER A 127 -6.53 -17.17 -4.19
N LEU A 128 -6.75 -15.87 -4.01
CA LEU A 128 -6.80 -14.84 -5.05
C LEU A 128 -5.45 -14.16 -5.34
N GLY A 129 -4.33 -14.78 -4.98
CA GLY A 129 -3.03 -14.13 -4.86
C GLY A 129 -2.41 -13.96 -6.22
N ALA A 130 -2.59 -14.96 -7.08
CA ALA A 130 -2.30 -14.84 -8.50
C ALA A 130 -3.16 -13.74 -9.15
N TYR A 131 -4.45 -13.69 -8.82
CA TYR A 131 -5.37 -12.67 -9.34
C TYR A 131 -4.98 -11.24 -8.90
N PHE A 132 -4.59 -11.07 -7.65
CA PHE A 132 -4.14 -9.78 -7.14
C PHE A 132 -2.76 -9.40 -7.67
N VAL A 133 -1.83 -10.34 -7.82
CA VAL A 133 -0.53 -10.07 -8.46
C VAL A 133 -0.75 -9.61 -9.90
N GLU A 134 -1.58 -10.31 -10.67
CA GLU A 134 -1.89 -9.94 -12.06
C GLU A 134 -2.48 -8.52 -12.13
N LYS A 135 -3.42 -8.20 -11.24
CA LYS A 135 -3.98 -6.85 -11.14
C LYS A 135 -2.96 -5.80 -10.76
N PHE A 136 -2.11 -6.10 -9.77
CA PHE A 136 -1.05 -5.21 -9.34
C PHE A 136 -0.06 -4.94 -10.47
N GLU A 137 0.31 -5.96 -11.22
CA GLU A 137 1.21 -5.88 -12.39
C GLU A 137 0.60 -5.00 -13.49
N LYS A 138 -0.72 -5.05 -13.68
CA LYS A 138 -1.46 -4.20 -14.64
C LYS A 138 -1.61 -2.72 -14.25
N LEU A 139 -1.36 -2.34 -12.99
CA LEU A 139 -1.40 -0.92 -12.59
C LEU A 139 -0.31 -0.11 -13.31
N ASN A 140 -0.54 1.19 -13.48
CA ASN A 140 0.46 2.12 -14.01
C ASN A 140 1.72 2.15 -13.14
N GLY A 141 2.88 2.34 -13.76
CA GLY A 141 4.17 2.44 -13.07
C GLY A 141 5.11 1.25 -13.29
N LYS A 142 6.31 1.33 -12.70
CA LYS A 142 7.39 0.36 -12.89
C LYS A 142 7.63 -0.45 -11.62
N ILE A 143 7.68 -1.78 -11.72
CA ILE A 143 8.14 -2.62 -10.60
C ILE A 143 9.62 -2.32 -10.36
N ILE A 144 9.94 -1.86 -9.15
CA ILE A 144 11.31 -1.48 -8.75
C ILE A 144 11.87 -2.36 -7.62
N TYR A 145 11.02 -3.17 -6.99
CA TYR A 145 11.46 -4.22 -6.08
C TYR A 145 10.47 -5.38 -6.12
N ARG A 146 11.00 -6.60 -6.07
CA ARG A 146 10.23 -7.84 -5.97
C ARG A 146 11.03 -8.84 -5.13
N ASN A 147 10.38 -9.41 -4.13
CA ASN A 147 10.88 -10.56 -3.41
C ASN A 147 9.93 -11.74 -3.68
N ILE A 148 10.39 -12.71 -4.45
CA ILE A 148 9.57 -13.84 -4.88
C ILE A 148 9.23 -14.75 -3.70
N ASP A 149 10.13 -14.87 -2.72
CA ASP A 149 10.01 -15.79 -1.58
C ASP A 149 8.97 -15.30 -0.56
N THR A 150 8.96 -13.99 -0.30
CA THR A 150 7.93 -13.38 0.55
C THR A 150 6.71 -12.93 -0.23
N GLY A 151 6.80 -12.97 -1.56
CA GLY A 151 5.77 -12.47 -2.46
C GLY A 151 5.63 -10.95 -2.42
N THR A 152 6.57 -10.18 -1.86
CA THR A 152 6.48 -8.72 -1.79
C THR A 152 6.76 -8.08 -3.15
N TYR A 153 5.92 -7.12 -3.54
CA TYR A 153 6.10 -6.33 -4.77
C TYR A 153 6.06 -4.84 -4.45
N VAL A 154 6.82 -4.07 -5.20
CA VAL A 154 6.89 -2.62 -5.05
C VAL A 154 6.92 -1.99 -6.43
N LYS A 155 5.99 -1.06 -6.65
CA LYS A 155 5.84 -0.34 -7.91
C LYS A 155 6.07 1.15 -7.67
N CYS A 156 6.98 1.74 -8.43
CA CYS A 156 7.10 3.18 -8.57
C CYS A 156 5.95 3.66 -9.44
N MET A 157 5.09 4.51 -8.92
CA MET A 157 4.01 5.09 -9.70
C MET A 157 4.62 6.27 -10.45
N ASN A 158 4.78 6.14 -11.77
CA ASN A 158 5.39 7.18 -12.57
C ASN A 158 4.56 8.45 -12.44
N LYS A 159 5.08 9.46 -11.73
CA LYS A 159 4.76 10.85 -12.01
C LYS A 159 5.59 11.21 -13.23
N SER A 160 5.11 10.87 -14.43
CA SER A 160 5.62 11.53 -15.63
C SER A 160 5.50 13.04 -15.40
N ASP A 161 6.64 13.70 -15.20
CA ASP A 161 6.90 15.12 -15.39
C ASP A 161 5.78 16.09 -14.95
N LYS A 162 5.34 16.05 -13.69
CA LYS A 162 4.51 17.13 -13.11
C LYS A 162 5.33 18.32 -12.62
N SER A 163 6.42 18.63 -13.31
CA SER A 163 7.27 19.79 -13.06
C SER A 163 7.35 20.70 -14.29
N ASN A 164 6.22 20.86 -15.00
CA ASN A 164 5.99 21.88 -16.03
C ASN A 164 4.49 22.22 -16.08
N GLU A 165 3.95 22.81 -15.01
CA GLU A 165 2.76 23.68 -15.05
C GLU A 165 2.97 24.82 -14.05
#